data_AF-A0ABD3YWA2-F1
#
_entry.id   AF-A0ABD3YWA2-F1
#
_cell.length_a   1.000
_cell.length_b   1.000
_cell.length_c   1.000
_cell.angle_alpha   90.00
_cell.angle_beta   90.00
_cell.angle_gamma   90.00
#
_symmetry.space_group_name_H-M   'P 1'
#
loop_
_entity.id
_entity.type
_entity.pdbx_description
1 polymer ?
#
loop_
_entity_poly.entity_id
_entity_poly.type
_entity_poly.pdbx_seq_one_letter_code
_entity_poly.pdbx_strand_id
1 'polypeptide(L)'
;MVTGLDLYTLAATKKNQKYANVLVPKDNPNWNGPWDCAEFVSWVAYQKLKKLYGCVNNQGNPATTEAYSGAWVHDASNGTLIPTNEADAMLTAGVVLVRKPPLPGHMGHVAITDGAGKTMEAAGTGLGVRAGNVTGRVWDYYCRLPGVSYSSNPGTPRLKPPPSVIRLEQPNVKGPKVTEIQQALKAAGFDPGKIDGAYGPHTTAAVAAFQTTHRLVADGVVGPATARALKIQWP
;
A
#
# COMPACT_ATOMS: atom_id res chain seq x y z
N MET A 1 -5.15 -8.63 26.07
CA MET A 1 -5.01 -7.36 25.31
C MET A 1 -4.53 -7.72 23.92
N VAL A 2 -5.11 -7.15 22.86
CA VAL A 2 -4.66 -7.42 21.49
C VAL A 2 -3.27 -6.79 21.28
N THR A 3 -2.36 -7.53 20.66
CA THR A 3 -1.01 -7.04 20.33
C THR A 3 -0.86 -6.75 18.83
N GLY A 4 0.14 -5.95 18.47
CA GLY A 4 0.50 -5.74 17.07
C GLY A 4 0.90 -7.04 16.35
N LEU A 5 1.55 -7.95 17.07
CA LEU A 5 1.87 -9.29 16.56
C LEU A 5 0.61 -10.12 16.27
N ASP A 6 -0.46 -9.97 17.05
CA ASP A 6 -1.74 -10.65 16.77
C ASP A 6 -2.36 -10.19 15.46
N LEU A 7 -2.28 -8.89 15.14
CA LEU A 7 -2.74 -8.35 13.86
C LEU A 7 -1.95 -8.96 12.70
N TYR A 8 -0.63 -8.91 12.78
CA TYR A 8 0.25 -9.47 11.75
C TYR A 8 0.05 -10.97 11.56
N THR A 9 -0.01 -11.73 12.66
CA THR A 9 -0.17 -13.18 12.62
C THR A 9 -1.49 -13.56 11.94
N LEU A 10 -2.58 -12.84 12.24
CA LEU A 10 -3.85 -13.04 11.54
C LEU A 10 -3.73 -12.74 10.04
N ALA A 11 -3.11 -11.61 9.68
CA ALA A 11 -2.88 -11.27 8.28
C ALA A 11 -2.07 -12.37 7.55
N ALA A 12 -1.04 -12.90 8.19
CA ALA A 12 -0.17 -13.92 7.63
C ALA A 12 -0.88 -15.25 7.35
N THR A 13 -1.96 -15.58 8.08
CA THR A 13 -2.78 -16.78 7.78
C THR A 13 -3.44 -16.75 6.40
N LYS A 14 -3.55 -15.56 5.79
CA LYS A 14 -4.19 -15.36 4.49
C LYS A 14 -3.18 -15.33 3.33
N LYS A 15 -1.89 -15.54 3.59
CA LYS A 15 -0.85 -15.58 2.57
C LYS A 15 -1.21 -16.56 1.44
N ASN A 16 -0.90 -16.18 0.20
CA ASN A 16 -1.21 -16.86 -1.06
C ASN A 16 -2.69 -16.86 -1.47
N GLN A 17 -3.60 -16.24 -0.71
CA GLN A 17 -4.98 -16.07 -1.15
C GLN A 17 -5.10 -15.05 -2.28
N LYS A 18 -6.15 -15.18 -3.10
CA LYS A 18 -6.32 -14.39 -4.33
C LYS A 18 -6.62 -12.92 -4.03
N TYR A 19 -6.18 -12.06 -4.94
CA TYR A 19 -6.55 -10.65 -4.96
C TYR A 19 -7.66 -10.42 -5.99
N ALA A 20 -8.63 -9.58 -5.65
CA ALA A 20 -9.58 -8.97 -6.57
C ALA A 20 -10.13 -7.68 -5.94
N ASN A 21 -10.60 -6.75 -6.77
CA ASN A 21 -11.33 -5.59 -6.26
C ASN A 21 -12.73 -6.06 -5.83
N VAL A 22 -12.94 -6.24 -4.53
CA VAL A 22 -14.18 -6.80 -3.96
C VAL A 22 -14.53 -6.12 -2.66
N LEU A 23 -15.80 -6.10 -2.31
CA LEU A 23 -16.21 -5.75 -0.95
C LEU A 23 -16.01 -6.97 -0.04
N VAL A 24 -15.37 -6.80 1.12
CA VAL A 24 -15.18 -7.88 2.08
C VAL A 24 -16.10 -7.69 3.29
N PRO A 25 -16.87 -8.73 3.68
CA PRO A 25 -17.62 -8.71 4.93
C PRO A 25 -16.66 -8.80 6.12
N LYS A 26 -16.33 -7.64 6.72
CA LYS A 26 -15.32 -7.49 7.78
C LYS A 26 -15.69 -8.27 9.02
N ASP A 27 -16.97 -8.51 9.26
CA ASP A 27 -17.52 -9.29 10.37
C ASP A 27 -17.49 -10.80 10.15
N ASN A 28 -17.27 -11.29 8.94
CA ASN A 28 -17.18 -12.72 8.66
C ASN A 28 -15.76 -13.26 8.93
N PRO A 29 -15.53 -14.01 10.04
CA PRO A 29 -14.21 -14.57 10.35
C PRO A 29 -13.77 -15.66 9.37
N ASN A 30 -14.71 -16.26 8.65
CA ASN A 30 -14.47 -17.38 7.73
C ASN A 30 -14.21 -16.91 6.29
N TRP A 31 -14.18 -15.61 6.03
CA TRP A 31 -13.81 -15.09 4.71
C TRP A 31 -12.38 -15.53 4.35
N ASN A 32 -12.23 -16.12 3.17
CA ASN A 32 -10.98 -16.67 2.65
C ASN A 32 -10.62 -16.07 1.28
N GLY A 33 -10.99 -14.80 1.11
CA GLY A 33 -10.75 -14.04 -0.10
C GLY A 33 -11.85 -14.19 -1.16
N PRO A 34 -11.68 -13.51 -2.30
CA PRO A 34 -10.52 -12.70 -2.65
C PRO A 34 -10.42 -11.41 -1.83
N TRP A 35 -9.29 -10.71 -1.95
CA TRP A 35 -8.95 -9.54 -1.15
C TRP A 35 -8.56 -8.35 -2.03
N ASP A 36 -8.93 -7.14 -1.63
CA ASP A 36 -8.16 -5.94 -1.95
C ASP A 36 -7.34 -5.47 -0.74
N CYS A 37 -6.45 -4.49 -0.94
CA CYS A 37 -5.52 -4.04 0.09
C CYS A 37 -6.21 -3.37 1.30
N ALA A 38 -7.22 -2.53 1.07
CA ALA A 38 -7.86 -1.78 2.14
C ALA A 38 -8.82 -2.67 2.92
N GLU A 39 -9.64 -3.45 2.21
CA GLU A 39 -10.53 -4.45 2.80
C GLU A 39 -9.78 -5.50 3.61
N PHE A 40 -8.65 -5.98 3.12
CA PHE A 40 -7.82 -6.94 3.84
C PHE A 40 -7.38 -6.41 5.20
N VAL A 41 -6.81 -5.20 5.24
CA VAL A 41 -6.32 -4.59 6.49
C VAL A 41 -7.49 -4.21 7.42
N SER A 42 -8.59 -3.70 6.87
CA SER A 42 -9.80 -3.39 7.63
C SER A 42 -10.45 -4.64 8.22
N TRP A 43 -10.47 -5.76 7.49
CA TRP A 43 -10.93 -7.05 7.99
C TRP A 43 -10.04 -7.54 9.14
N VAL A 44 -8.71 -7.49 9.01
CA VAL A 44 -7.78 -7.87 10.09
C VAL A 44 -8.03 -7.03 11.35
N ALA A 45 -8.16 -5.72 11.20
CA ALA A 45 -8.47 -4.81 12.30
C ALA A 45 -9.81 -5.15 12.97
N TYR A 46 -10.87 -5.36 12.17
CA TYR A 46 -12.19 -5.70 12.69
C TYR A 46 -12.19 -7.04 13.42
N GLN A 47 -11.52 -8.06 12.90
CA GLN A 47 -11.47 -9.37 13.54
C GLN A 47 -10.83 -9.32 14.93
N LYS A 48 -9.81 -8.47 15.12
CA LYS A 48 -9.11 -8.35 16.41
C LYS A 48 -9.76 -7.33 17.36
N LEU A 49 -10.27 -6.22 16.84
CA LEU A 49 -10.72 -5.08 17.65
C LEU A 49 -12.23 -4.88 17.69
N LYS A 50 -12.98 -5.55 16.80
CA LYS A 50 -14.42 -5.33 16.59
C LYS A 50 -14.76 -3.86 16.30
N LYS A 51 -13.82 -3.15 15.68
CA LYS A 51 -13.91 -1.76 15.25
C LYS A 51 -13.51 -1.64 13.79
N LEU A 52 -14.20 -0.78 13.06
CA LEU A 52 -13.90 -0.47 11.67
C LEU A 52 -12.86 0.64 11.60
N TYR A 53 -11.91 0.46 10.70
CA TYR A 53 -10.89 1.44 10.33
C TYR A 53 -10.73 1.41 8.82
N GLY A 54 -10.41 2.55 8.23
CA GLY A 54 -10.21 2.74 6.81
C GLY A 54 -11.45 2.45 5.96
N CYS A 55 -12.63 2.59 6.55
CA CYS A 55 -13.91 2.45 5.86
C CYS A 55 -14.50 3.81 5.50
N VAL A 56 -15.29 3.88 4.43
CA VAL A 56 -16.09 5.06 4.06
C VAL A 56 -16.94 5.56 5.24
N ASN A 57 -17.38 4.62 6.09
CA ASN A 57 -18.09 4.89 7.34
C ASN A 57 -17.61 3.91 8.43
N ASN A 58 -16.76 4.37 9.34
CA ASN A 58 -16.23 3.56 10.45
C ASN A 58 -17.29 3.24 11.54
N GLN A 59 -18.50 3.77 11.44
CA GLN A 59 -19.65 3.42 12.27
C GLN A 59 -20.73 2.67 11.48
N GLY A 60 -20.42 2.28 10.23
CA GLY A 60 -21.34 1.58 9.33
C GLY A 60 -21.47 0.09 9.65
N ASN A 61 -22.23 -0.60 8.79
CA ASN A 61 -22.37 -2.05 8.87
C ASN A 61 -21.07 -2.75 8.43
N PRO A 62 -20.40 -3.54 9.29
CA PRO A 62 -19.15 -4.22 8.96
C PRO A 62 -19.26 -5.24 7.81
N ALA A 63 -20.46 -5.76 7.53
CA ALA A 63 -20.68 -6.68 6.43
C ALA A 63 -20.65 -6.00 5.06
N THR A 64 -20.91 -4.68 5.00
CA THR A 64 -21.19 -3.98 3.74
C THR A 64 -20.52 -2.62 3.56
N THR A 65 -19.93 -2.04 4.61
CA THR A 65 -19.20 -0.78 4.46
C THR A 65 -17.92 -0.99 3.65
N GLU A 66 -17.68 -0.13 2.66
CA GLU A 66 -16.49 -0.21 1.80
C GLU A 66 -15.26 0.32 2.53
N ALA A 67 -14.14 -0.39 2.42
CA ALA A 67 -12.81 0.10 2.77
C ALA A 67 -12.07 0.55 1.52
N TYR A 68 -11.38 1.69 1.64
CA TYR A 68 -10.53 2.19 0.57
C TYR A 68 -9.33 2.92 1.14
N SER A 69 -8.22 2.91 0.40
CA SER A 69 -6.97 3.55 0.84
C SER A 69 -7.10 5.03 1.20
N GLY A 70 -8.03 5.78 0.58
CA GLY A 70 -8.29 7.16 0.96
C GLY A 70 -9.07 7.33 2.28
N ALA A 71 -9.89 6.36 2.69
CA ALA A 71 -10.46 6.35 4.05
C ALA A 71 -9.38 6.04 5.08
N TRP A 72 -8.43 5.16 4.75
CA TRP A 72 -7.24 4.97 5.58
C TRP A 72 -6.40 6.25 5.71
N VAL A 73 -6.26 7.03 4.63
CA VAL A 73 -5.64 8.37 4.69
C VAL A 73 -6.46 9.30 5.58
N HIS A 74 -7.79 9.33 5.44
CA HIS A 74 -8.67 10.13 6.27
C HIS A 74 -8.45 9.83 7.75
N ASP A 75 -8.51 8.55 8.14
CA ASP A 75 -8.31 8.08 9.50
C ASP A 75 -6.91 8.40 10.05
N ALA A 76 -5.88 8.29 9.20
CA ALA A 76 -4.51 8.66 9.56
C ALA A 76 -4.36 10.17 9.78
N SER A 77 -5.08 10.99 9.01
CA SER A 77 -4.97 12.45 9.03
C SER A 77 -5.84 13.14 10.07
N ASN A 78 -6.94 12.51 10.51
CA ASN A 78 -7.94 13.12 11.40
C ASN A 78 -7.79 12.70 12.88
N GLY A 79 -6.75 11.92 13.22
CA GLY A 79 -6.48 11.44 14.58
C GLY A 79 -7.22 10.16 14.98
N THR A 80 -7.95 9.52 14.07
CA THR A 80 -8.55 8.19 14.31
C THR A 80 -7.45 7.14 14.54
N LEU A 81 -6.32 7.26 13.84
CA LEU A 81 -5.14 6.43 14.04
C LEU A 81 -4.06 7.17 14.81
N ILE A 82 -3.19 6.42 15.48
CA ILE A 82 -2.05 6.97 16.22
C ILE A 82 -0.84 7.03 15.27
N PRO A 83 -0.31 8.22 14.92
CA PRO A 83 0.81 8.33 14.00
C PRO A 83 2.11 7.76 14.59
N THR A 84 2.95 7.22 13.73
CA THR A 84 4.34 6.82 14.02
C THR A 84 5.23 7.11 12.81
N ASN A 85 6.41 6.48 12.70
CA ASN A 85 7.35 6.68 11.59
C ASN A 85 7.89 5.37 11.01
N GLU A 86 8.62 5.47 9.90
CA GLU A 86 9.21 4.31 9.22
C GLU A 86 10.14 3.51 10.13
N ALA A 87 10.93 4.19 10.97
CA ALA A 87 11.86 3.53 11.88
C ALA A 87 11.12 2.64 12.87
N ASP A 88 10.03 3.12 13.46
CA ASP A 88 9.19 2.32 14.34
C ASP A 88 8.48 1.20 13.59
N ALA A 89 7.92 1.48 12.41
CA ALA A 89 7.24 0.47 11.59
C ALA A 89 8.15 -0.70 11.21
N MET A 90 9.44 -0.43 11.00
CA MET A 90 10.46 -1.44 10.74
C MET A 90 10.67 -2.39 11.91
N LEU A 91 10.48 -1.93 13.15
CA LEU A 91 10.74 -2.67 14.39
C LEU A 91 9.47 -3.23 15.03
N THR A 92 8.31 -2.71 14.68
CA THR A 92 7.08 -2.93 15.46
C THR A 92 6.05 -3.62 14.58
N ALA A 93 5.67 -4.85 14.93
CA ALA A 93 4.66 -5.62 14.21
C ALA A 93 3.27 -4.99 14.34
N GLY A 94 2.43 -5.14 13.31
CA GLY A 94 1.05 -4.65 13.35
C GLY A 94 0.90 -3.16 13.03
N VAL A 95 1.99 -2.43 12.79
CA VAL A 95 1.90 -1.04 12.29
C VAL A 95 1.31 -1.08 10.89
N VAL A 96 0.32 -0.23 10.64
CA VAL A 96 -0.35 -0.08 9.35
C VAL A 96 0.39 0.98 8.53
N LEU A 97 0.68 0.64 7.29
CA LEU A 97 1.32 1.52 6.32
C LEU A 97 0.29 1.91 5.28
N VAL A 98 0.16 3.21 5.04
CA VAL A 98 -0.80 3.75 4.08
C VAL A 98 -0.05 4.59 3.06
N ARG A 99 -0.27 4.28 1.79
CA ARG A 99 0.12 5.13 0.68
C ARG A 99 -1.12 5.79 0.11
N LYS A 100 -1.05 7.11 -0.06
CA LYS A 100 -2.15 7.92 -0.58
C LYS A 100 -2.44 7.53 -2.04
N PRO A 101 -3.72 7.52 -2.45
CA PRO A 101 -4.07 7.59 -3.87
C PRO A 101 -3.36 8.77 -4.54
N PRO A 102 -2.80 8.59 -5.76
CA PRO A 102 -2.18 9.69 -6.49
C PRO A 102 -3.19 10.76 -6.93
N LEU A 103 -4.47 10.38 -7.08
CA LEU A 103 -5.60 11.25 -7.42
C LEU A 103 -6.88 10.75 -6.72
N PRO A 104 -7.89 11.61 -6.60
CA PRO A 104 -9.25 11.16 -6.30
C PRO A 104 -9.69 10.02 -7.23
N GLY A 105 -10.35 9.01 -6.67
CA GLY A 105 -10.82 7.84 -7.43
C GLY A 105 -9.73 6.85 -7.87
N HIS A 106 -8.46 7.08 -7.52
CA HIS A 106 -7.38 6.11 -7.79
C HIS A 106 -7.11 5.26 -6.54
N MET A 107 -6.43 4.13 -6.74
CA MET A 107 -6.03 3.28 -5.62
C MET A 107 -4.67 3.72 -5.06
N GLY A 108 -4.65 3.97 -3.75
CA GLY A 108 -3.43 3.94 -2.95
C GLY A 108 -3.07 2.51 -2.59
N HIS A 109 -2.45 2.31 -1.42
CA HIS A 109 -2.14 0.96 -0.93
C HIS A 109 -2.08 0.91 0.59
N VAL A 110 -2.48 -0.22 1.17
CA VAL A 110 -2.51 -0.43 2.62
C VAL A 110 -1.85 -1.77 2.96
N ALA A 111 -1.02 -1.80 4.00
CA ALA A 111 -0.32 -3.00 4.43
C ALA A 111 -0.09 -3.02 5.96
N ILE A 112 0.23 -4.19 6.52
CA ILE A 112 0.58 -4.37 7.94
C ILE A 112 2.02 -4.89 8.05
N THR A 113 2.84 -4.37 8.97
CA THR A 113 4.23 -4.82 9.17
C THR A 113 4.35 -6.09 10.00
N ASP A 114 5.45 -6.83 9.77
CA ASP A 114 5.90 -7.93 10.64
C ASP A 114 6.79 -7.48 11.81
N GLY A 115 7.19 -6.20 11.84
CA GLY A 115 8.15 -5.67 12.81
C GLY A 115 9.60 -6.13 12.57
N ALA A 116 9.88 -6.69 11.39
CA ALA A 116 11.20 -7.11 10.93
C ALA A 116 11.53 -6.55 9.53
N GLY A 117 10.85 -5.47 9.13
CA GLY A 117 11.02 -4.77 7.86
C GLY A 117 10.28 -5.36 6.65
N LYS A 118 9.41 -6.34 6.86
CA LYS A 118 8.47 -6.85 5.85
C LYS A 118 7.06 -6.36 6.12
N THR A 119 6.23 -6.49 5.10
CA THR A 119 4.79 -6.29 5.19
C THR A 119 4.03 -7.57 4.86
N MET A 120 2.79 -7.67 5.30
CA MET A 120 1.77 -8.56 4.75
C MET A 120 0.70 -7.70 4.07
N GLU A 121 0.39 -8.01 2.82
CA GLU A 121 -0.46 -7.16 1.97
C GLU A 121 -1.16 -7.96 0.88
N ALA A 122 -2.40 -7.58 0.55
CA ALA A 122 -3.05 -7.98 -0.69
C ALA A 122 -2.52 -7.08 -1.82
N ALA A 123 -1.66 -7.62 -2.69
CA ALA A 123 -0.74 -6.83 -3.53
C ALA A 123 -1.12 -6.71 -5.01
N GLY A 124 -2.33 -7.13 -5.41
CA GLY A 124 -2.82 -7.08 -6.80
C GLY A 124 -3.06 -8.46 -7.41
N THR A 125 -3.82 -8.52 -8.50
CA THR A 125 -4.35 -9.75 -9.13
C THR A 125 -3.28 -10.79 -9.48
N GLY A 126 -2.11 -10.35 -9.93
CA GLY A 126 -0.98 -11.25 -10.26
C GLY A 126 -0.15 -11.69 -9.06
N LEU A 127 -0.46 -11.21 -7.85
CA LEU A 127 0.38 -11.34 -6.66
C LEU A 127 -0.36 -11.96 -5.47
N GLY A 128 -1.66 -11.72 -5.34
CA GLY A 128 -2.44 -12.20 -4.19
C GLY A 128 -2.00 -11.54 -2.88
N VAL A 129 -2.31 -12.19 -1.76
CA VAL A 129 -1.81 -11.82 -0.44
C VAL A 129 -0.39 -12.35 -0.27
N ARG A 130 0.57 -11.47 -0.01
CA ARG A 130 1.98 -11.85 0.06
C ARG A 130 2.77 -11.02 1.06
N ALA A 131 3.99 -11.50 1.32
CA ALA A 131 4.98 -10.68 2.00
C ALA A 131 5.56 -9.62 1.05
N GLY A 132 5.67 -8.38 1.52
CA GLY A 132 6.34 -7.27 0.85
C GLY A 132 7.50 -6.73 1.69
N ASN A 133 8.09 -5.60 1.28
CA ASN A 133 9.06 -4.86 2.08
C ASN A 133 8.40 -3.57 2.58
N VAL A 134 8.81 -3.12 3.77
CA VAL A 134 8.55 -1.75 4.25
C VAL A 134 9.39 -0.76 3.44
N THR A 135 10.71 -0.97 3.42
CA THR A 135 11.68 -0.12 2.69
C THR A 135 11.67 -0.37 1.18
N GLY A 136 12.27 0.54 0.42
CA GLY A 136 12.32 0.44 -1.04
C GLY A 136 11.00 0.80 -1.71
N ARG A 137 10.09 1.44 -0.96
CA ARG A 137 8.77 1.91 -1.36
C ARG A 137 8.50 3.26 -0.70
N VAL A 138 7.43 3.92 -1.12
CA VAL A 138 6.93 5.14 -0.46
C VAL A 138 5.63 4.82 0.25
N TRP A 139 5.56 5.28 1.49
CA TRP A 139 4.38 5.27 2.35
C TRP A 139 4.20 6.70 2.86
N ASP A 140 2.97 7.19 2.82
CA ASP A 140 2.65 8.56 3.24
C ASP A 140 2.31 8.59 4.74
N TYR A 141 1.80 7.49 5.30
CA TYR A 141 1.49 7.36 6.71
C TYR A 141 1.98 6.02 7.29
N TYR A 142 2.43 6.09 8.54
CA TYR A 142 2.70 4.95 9.41
C TYR A 142 1.82 5.12 10.64
N CYS A 143 0.99 4.12 10.93
CA CYS A 143 -0.10 4.27 11.88
C CYS A 143 -0.25 3.05 12.79
N ARG A 144 -0.47 3.29 14.07
CA ARG A 144 -0.88 2.29 15.06
C ARG A 144 -2.38 2.39 15.29
N LEU A 145 -3.06 1.25 15.34
CA LEU A 145 -4.47 1.17 15.72
C LEU A 145 -4.65 1.44 17.23
N PRO A 146 -5.58 2.31 17.66
CA PRO A 146 -5.89 2.52 19.06
C PRO A 146 -6.36 1.24 19.78
N GLY A 147 -5.95 1.07 21.04
CA GLY A 147 -6.32 -0.10 21.85
C GLY A 147 -5.51 -1.38 21.58
N VAL A 148 -4.49 -1.30 20.73
CA VAL A 148 -3.51 -2.37 20.48
C VAL A 148 -2.23 -2.08 21.25
N SER A 149 -1.66 -3.12 21.86
CA SER A 149 -0.33 -3.05 22.48
C SER A 149 0.77 -3.32 21.45
N TYR A 150 1.77 -2.47 21.41
CA TYR A 150 2.89 -2.57 20.47
C TYR A 150 4.20 -2.74 21.23
N SER A 151 4.99 -3.72 20.83
CA SER A 151 6.36 -3.93 21.28
C SER A 151 7.30 -3.88 20.07
N SER A 152 8.40 -3.16 20.22
CA SER A 152 9.46 -3.13 19.22
C SER A 152 10.32 -4.39 19.33
N ASN A 153 10.70 -4.94 18.19
CA ASN A 153 11.72 -5.95 18.05
C ASN A 153 13.07 -5.25 17.85
N PRO A 154 14.00 -5.31 18.81
CA PRO A 154 15.27 -4.59 18.73
C PRO A 154 16.28 -5.22 17.76
N GLY A 155 15.98 -6.38 17.17
CA GLY A 155 16.91 -7.18 16.34
C GLY A 155 17.04 -6.78 14.85
N THR A 156 16.64 -5.57 14.46
CA THR A 156 16.29 -5.27 13.06
C THR A 156 17.31 -4.36 12.35
N PRO A 157 17.47 -4.45 11.00
CA PRO A 157 18.58 -3.83 10.28
C PRO A 157 18.54 -2.30 10.25
N ARG A 158 19.73 -1.70 10.07
CA ARG A 158 19.93 -0.26 9.84
C ARG A 158 19.01 0.25 8.70
N LEU A 159 18.29 1.33 8.98
CA LEU A 159 17.42 2.00 8.01
C LEU A 159 18.22 2.39 6.76
N LYS A 160 17.78 1.90 5.60
CA LYS A 160 18.20 2.47 4.32
C LYS A 160 17.39 3.76 4.11
N PRO A 161 17.97 4.81 3.50
CA PRO A 161 17.18 5.96 3.10
C PRO A 161 15.98 5.51 2.25
N PRO A 162 14.82 6.18 2.37
CA PRO A 162 13.71 5.92 1.48
C PRO A 162 14.19 6.12 0.04
N PRO A 163 13.83 5.23 -0.90
CA PRO A 163 14.26 5.36 -2.28
C PRO A 163 13.67 6.64 -2.89
N SER A 164 14.41 7.27 -3.79
CA SER A 164 13.82 8.28 -4.66
C SER A 164 12.74 7.63 -5.53
N VAL A 165 11.56 8.25 -5.59
CA VAL A 165 10.46 7.85 -6.48
C VAL A 165 10.00 9.02 -7.34
N ILE A 166 9.38 8.70 -8.46
CA ILE A 166 8.60 9.66 -9.25
C ILE A 166 7.15 9.18 -9.29
N ARG A 167 6.24 10.07 -8.92
CA ARG A 167 4.79 9.86 -8.95
C ARG A 167 4.09 11.14 -9.34
N LEU A 168 2.78 11.05 -9.50
CA LEU A 168 1.93 12.21 -9.71
C LEU A 168 1.88 13.07 -8.44
N GLU A 169 2.14 14.36 -8.62
CA GLU A 169 2.10 15.40 -7.59
C GLU A 169 1.43 16.64 -8.18
N GLN A 170 1.08 17.62 -7.35
CA GLN A 170 0.53 18.91 -7.79
C GLN A 170 1.41 20.06 -7.30
N PRO A 171 2.12 20.79 -8.19
CA PRO A 171 2.18 20.60 -9.64
C PRO A 171 2.90 19.29 -10.05
N ASN A 172 2.63 18.81 -11.28
CA ASN A 172 3.26 17.60 -11.80
C ASN A 172 4.78 17.67 -11.69
N VAL A 173 5.41 16.55 -11.29
CA VAL A 173 6.86 16.39 -11.36
C VAL A 173 7.29 16.52 -12.82
N LYS A 174 8.31 17.36 -13.08
CA LYS A 174 8.85 17.58 -14.42
C LYS A 174 10.34 17.29 -14.49
N GLY A 175 10.81 16.88 -15.66
CA GLY A 175 12.25 16.84 -15.97
C GLY A 175 12.68 15.64 -16.82
N PRO A 176 13.98 15.53 -17.11
CA PRO A 176 14.52 14.53 -18.03
C PRO A 176 14.21 13.08 -17.64
N LYS A 177 14.18 12.78 -16.34
CA LYS A 177 13.84 11.43 -15.85
C LYS A 177 12.39 11.05 -16.16
N VAL A 178 11.46 12.03 -16.15
CA VAL A 178 10.07 11.80 -16.54
C VAL A 178 9.98 11.51 -18.04
N THR A 179 10.72 12.25 -18.86
CA THR A 179 10.84 12.00 -20.30
C THR A 179 11.35 10.58 -20.57
N GLU A 180 12.39 10.14 -19.86
CA GLU A 180 12.93 8.77 -19.95
C GLU A 180 11.88 7.71 -19.57
N ILE A 181 11.13 7.92 -18.48
CA ILE A 181 10.02 7.04 -18.08
C ILE A 181 8.96 6.95 -19.20
N GLN A 182 8.52 8.09 -19.72
CA GLN A 182 7.51 8.13 -20.79
C GLN A 182 8.00 7.41 -22.06
N GLN A 183 9.25 7.62 -22.46
CA GLN A 183 9.87 6.91 -23.58
C GLN A 183 9.94 5.40 -23.35
N ALA A 184 10.38 4.97 -22.16
CA ALA A 184 10.47 3.55 -21.81
C ALA A 184 9.10 2.87 -21.77
N LEU A 185 8.07 3.54 -21.23
CA LEU A 185 6.69 3.04 -21.25
C LEU A 185 6.18 2.85 -22.68
N LYS A 186 6.36 3.87 -23.53
CA LYS A 186 5.94 3.83 -24.94
C LYS A 186 6.64 2.68 -25.68
N ALA A 187 7.93 2.52 -25.47
CA ALA A 187 8.73 1.42 -26.04
C ALA A 187 8.28 0.04 -25.53
N ALA A 188 7.82 -0.05 -24.28
CA ALA A 188 7.26 -1.26 -23.68
C ALA A 188 5.79 -1.52 -24.08
N GLY A 189 5.18 -0.68 -24.93
CA GLY A 189 3.82 -0.84 -25.42
C GLY A 189 2.72 -0.24 -24.54
N PHE A 190 3.07 0.58 -23.54
CA PHE A 190 2.12 1.28 -22.66
C PHE A 190 2.08 2.75 -23.04
N ASP A 191 0.90 3.33 -23.26
CA ASP A 191 0.78 4.70 -23.76
C ASP A 191 0.76 5.74 -22.63
N PRO A 192 1.84 6.51 -22.39
CA PRO A 192 1.90 7.49 -21.31
C PRO A 192 1.27 8.85 -21.68
N GLY A 193 0.70 8.96 -22.89
CA GLY A 193 0.33 10.22 -23.52
C GLY A 193 1.54 10.90 -24.19
N LYS A 194 1.54 12.23 -24.21
CA LYS A 194 2.64 13.01 -24.78
C LYS A 194 3.92 12.81 -23.96
N ILE A 195 5.04 12.65 -24.66
CA ILE A 195 6.39 12.67 -24.05
C ILE A 195 6.78 14.13 -23.83
N ASP A 196 6.20 14.76 -22.82
CA ASP A 196 6.39 16.17 -22.46
C ASP A 196 7.27 16.39 -21.24
N GLY A 197 7.75 15.31 -20.63
CA GLY A 197 8.55 15.37 -19.41
C GLY A 197 7.76 15.80 -18.19
N ALA A 198 6.42 15.72 -18.20
CA ALA A 198 5.55 15.99 -17.05
C ALA A 198 4.81 14.72 -16.59
N TYR A 199 4.97 14.35 -15.31
CA TYR A 199 4.40 13.11 -14.78
C TYR A 199 2.94 13.33 -14.44
N GLY A 200 2.08 13.18 -15.45
CA GLY A 200 0.64 13.41 -15.37
C GLY A 200 -0.21 12.15 -15.18
N PRO A 201 -1.55 12.29 -15.23
CA PRO A 201 -2.49 11.16 -15.08
C PRO A 201 -2.29 10.06 -16.13
N HIS A 202 -2.04 10.41 -17.40
CA HIS A 202 -1.78 9.43 -18.46
C HIS A 202 -0.51 8.60 -18.20
N THR A 203 0.58 9.25 -17.77
CA THR A 203 1.81 8.55 -17.38
C THR A 203 1.56 7.64 -16.17
N THR A 204 0.80 8.11 -15.18
CA THR A 204 0.43 7.33 -14.00
C THR A 204 -0.34 6.06 -14.36
N ALA A 205 -1.34 6.19 -15.24
CA ALA A 205 -2.13 5.04 -15.73
C ALA A 205 -1.27 4.05 -16.53
N ALA A 206 -0.38 4.54 -17.40
CA ALA A 206 0.55 3.70 -18.15
C ALA A 206 1.51 2.93 -17.23
N VAL A 207 2.04 3.57 -16.18
CA VAL A 207 2.88 2.91 -15.17
C VAL A 207 2.10 1.83 -14.43
N ALA A 208 0.87 2.10 -13.99
CA ALA A 208 0.04 1.11 -13.29
C ALA A 208 -0.28 -0.11 -14.19
N ALA A 209 -0.57 0.11 -15.47
CA ALA A 209 -0.79 -0.96 -16.45
C ALA A 209 0.50 -1.78 -16.70
N PHE A 210 1.64 -1.10 -16.84
CA PHE A 210 2.96 -1.73 -16.95
C PHE A 210 3.26 -2.60 -15.74
N GLN A 211 3.06 -2.06 -14.53
CA GLN A 211 3.28 -2.77 -13.27
C GLN A 211 2.39 -4.00 -13.16
N THR A 212 1.10 -3.89 -13.50
CA THR A 212 0.17 -5.03 -13.52
C THR A 212 0.68 -6.16 -14.39
N THR A 213 1.09 -5.84 -15.63
CA THR A 213 1.59 -6.81 -16.61
C THR A 213 2.89 -7.49 -16.15
N HIS A 214 3.74 -6.75 -15.44
CA HIS A 214 5.03 -7.22 -14.94
C HIS A 214 4.98 -7.79 -13.51
N ARG A 215 3.77 -8.04 -12.97
CA ARG A 215 3.56 -8.57 -11.61
C ARG A 215 4.25 -7.73 -10.53
N LEU A 216 4.23 -6.42 -10.71
CA LEU A 216 4.62 -5.43 -9.71
C LEU A 216 3.36 -4.94 -8.98
N VAL A 217 3.56 -4.19 -7.89
CA VAL A 217 2.44 -3.47 -7.25
C VAL A 217 1.98 -2.37 -8.21
N ALA A 218 0.73 -2.43 -8.65
CA ALA A 218 0.16 -1.54 -9.66
C ALA A 218 -0.35 -0.24 -9.03
N ASP A 219 0.57 0.66 -8.75
CA ASP A 219 0.33 1.89 -7.98
C ASP A 219 0.63 3.18 -8.73
N GLY A 220 1.10 3.08 -9.98
CA GLY A 220 1.41 4.25 -10.80
C GLY A 220 2.62 5.04 -10.29
N VAL A 221 3.47 4.45 -9.43
CA VAL A 221 4.69 5.06 -8.88
C VAL A 221 5.93 4.39 -9.48
N VAL A 222 6.84 5.20 -10.03
CA VAL A 222 8.15 4.71 -10.48
C VAL A 222 9.15 4.81 -9.34
N GLY A 223 9.53 3.66 -8.81
CA GLY A 223 10.71 3.50 -7.95
C GLY A 223 11.68 2.46 -8.52
N PRO A 224 12.70 2.03 -7.76
CA PRO A 224 13.76 1.15 -8.27
C PRO A 224 13.27 -0.16 -8.90
N ALA A 225 12.17 -0.74 -8.39
CA ALA A 225 11.59 -1.97 -8.95
C ALA A 225 10.97 -1.73 -10.34
N THR A 226 10.17 -0.66 -10.48
CA THR A 226 9.56 -0.25 -11.76
C THR A 226 10.64 0.16 -12.76
N ALA A 227 11.63 0.94 -12.31
CA ALA A 227 12.74 1.40 -13.14
C ALA A 227 13.59 0.24 -13.69
N ARG A 228 13.92 -0.74 -12.85
CA ARG A 228 14.61 -1.97 -13.27
C ARG A 228 13.81 -2.75 -14.32
N ALA A 229 12.50 -2.87 -14.13
CA ALA A 229 11.62 -3.54 -15.09
C ALA A 229 11.52 -2.77 -16.42
N LEU A 230 11.50 -1.43 -16.37
CA LEU A 230 11.56 -0.54 -17.54
C LEU A 230 12.95 -0.46 -18.18
N LYS A 231 13.97 -1.06 -17.56
CA LYS A 231 15.37 -1.02 -17.99
C LYS A 231 15.95 0.40 -18.09
N ILE A 232 15.49 1.31 -17.21
CA ILE A 232 16.00 2.68 -17.08
C ILE A 232 16.96 2.78 -15.90
N GLN A 233 17.94 3.68 -15.97
CA GLN A 233 18.85 3.91 -14.86
C GLN A 233 18.13 4.63 -13.71
N TRP A 234 18.31 4.15 -12.48
CA TRP A 234 17.71 4.74 -11.28
C TRP A 234 18.80 5.08 -10.26
N PRO A 235 18.83 6.32 -9.74
CA PRO A 235 19.78 6.71 -8.70
C PRO A 235 19.49 6.02 -7.36
#